data_AF-A0A517YTK4-F1
#
_entry.id   AF-A0A517YTK4-F1
#
_cell.length_a   1.000
_cell.length_b   1.000
_cell.length_c   1.000
_cell.angle_alpha   90.00
_cell.angle_beta   90.00
_cell.angle_gamma   90.00
#
_symmetry.space_group_name_H-M   'P 1'
#
loop_
_entity.id
_entity.type
_entity.pdbx_description
1 polymer ?
#
loop_
_entity_poly.entity_id
_entity_poly.type
_entity_poly.pdbx_seq_one_letter_code
_entity_poly.pdbx_strand_id
1 'polypeptide(L)'
;MISRENRDEMIGLIDGGLDGRIKPDALGERVEWLLENTEDQSIKLSYEYLSGWFEEWEDWGDVESDQYGWDVAQRVLLLLHSNEEIACRTFWRWSWRQVMGIGLLVVWCVWAYRYGLSYAMFEMGWMHVVLSAALSGMWSWEYREELALWGGLGYRSRECQPFGSLGEMRRVRREVTAFKKQRYCAEDVPIRRGLSFWMMRYLGYSLVLLLLVAIVLGVIWWSSVVMPALLLITVMPVRAKIYRLISGEDAAMSDECAEMK
;
A
#
# COMPACT_ATOMS: atom_id res chain seq x y z
N MET A 1 32.97 12.83 5.53
CA MET A 1 33.42 14.19 5.17
C MET A 1 32.79 14.54 3.84
N ILE A 2 32.28 15.76 3.67
CA ILE A 2 31.66 16.20 2.41
C ILE A 2 32.76 16.50 1.39
N SER A 3 32.78 15.78 0.26
CA SER A 3 33.72 16.06 -0.84
C SER A 3 32.98 16.79 -1.96
N ARG A 4 33.32 18.06 -2.17
CA ARG A 4 32.66 18.88 -3.19
C ARG A 4 32.97 18.37 -4.60
N GLU A 5 34.21 17.95 -4.84
CA GLU A 5 34.67 17.38 -6.11
C GLU A 5 33.85 16.15 -6.47
N ASN A 6 33.73 15.19 -5.54
CA ASN A 6 32.98 13.96 -5.79
C ASN A 6 31.46 14.24 -5.98
N ARG A 7 30.91 15.25 -5.29
CA ARG A 7 29.51 15.66 -5.48
C ARG A 7 29.29 16.30 -6.85
N ASP A 8 30.20 17.16 -7.29
CA ASP A 8 30.13 17.79 -8.62
C ASP A 8 30.31 16.75 -9.73
N GLU A 9 31.15 15.73 -9.51
CA GLU A 9 31.26 14.57 -10.40
C GLU A 9 29.95 13.77 -10.46
N MET A 10 29.35 13.46 -9.30
CA MET A 10 28.04 12.78 -9.24
C MET A 10 26.93 13.58 -9.94
N ILE A 11 26.92 14.90 -9.78
CA ILE A 11 26.00 15.79 -10.51
C ILE A 11 26.21 15.65 -12.01
N GLY A 12 27.46 15.71 -12.47
CA GLY A 12 27.79 15.59 -13.89
C GLY A 12 27.37 14.25 -14.49
N LEU A 13 27.47 13.16 -13.72
CA LEU A 13 27.00 11.83 -14.11
C LEU A 13 25.47 11.80 -14.23
N ILE A 14 24.75 12.28 -13.22
CA ILE A 14 23.27 12.29 -13.22
C ILE A 14 22.73 13.19 -14.34
N ASP A 15 23.23 14.42 -14.48
CA ASP A 15 22.82 15.35 -15.55
C ASP A 15 23.18 14.79 -16.93
N GLY A 16 24.38 14.22 -17.08
CA GLY A 16 24.80 13.56 -18.31
C GLY A 16 23.90 12.38 -18.66
N GLY A 17 23.39 11.68 -17.64
CA GLY A 17 22.41 10.63 -17.80
C GLY A 17 21.04 11.15 -18.24
N LEU A 18 20.47 12.11 -17.50
CA LEU A 18 19.17 12.72 -17.79
C LEU A 18 19.09 13.37 -19.18
N ASP A 19 20.20 13.98 -19.63
CA ASP A 19 20.29 14.60 -20.96
C ASP A 19 20.61 13.58 -22.08
N GLY A 20 20.75 12.28 -21.76
CA GLY A 20 21.08 11.21 -22.71
C GLY A 20 22.52 11.27 -23.26
N ARG A 21 23.39 12.10 -22.67
CA ARG A 21 24.81 12.23 -23.06
C ARG A 21 25.66 11.05 -22.60
N ILE A 22 25.27 10.41 -21.51
CA ILE A 22 25.90 9.22 -20.95
C ILE A 22 24.90 8.08 -21.12
N LYS A 23 25.35 6.96 -21.70
CA LYS A 23 24.54 5.75 -21.84
C LYS A 23 24.41 5.04 -20.49
N PRO A 24 23.32 4.28 -20.24
CA PRO A 24 23.10 3.55 -18.98
C PRO A 24 24.31 2.73 -18.52
N ASP A 25 24.84 1.86 -19.39
CA ASP A 25 25.97 0.99 -19.06
C ASP A 25 27.21 1.78 -18.59
N ALA A 26 27.52 2.86 -19.32
CA ALA A 26 28.65 3.73 -19.02
C ALA A 26 28.41 4.61 -17.78
N LEU A 27 27.15 4.86 -17.42
CA LEU A 27 26.79 5.56 -16.21
C LEU A 27 26.99 4.66 -15.00
N GLY A 28 26.54 3.41 -15.06
CA GLY A 28 26.73 2.40 -14.02
C GLY A 28 28.20 2.24 -13.64
N GLU A 29 29.06 1.97 -14.62
CA GLU A 29 30.51 1.81 -14.40
C GLU A 29 31.16 3.05 -13.75
N ARG A 30 30.80 4.26 -14.20
CA ARG A 30 31.36 5.51 -13.67
C ARG A 30 30.89 5.81 -12.26
N VAL A 31 29.62 5.52 -11.98
CA VAL A 31 29.06 5.70 -10.64
C VAL A 31 29.66 4.68 -9.68
N GLU A 32 29.81 3.43 -10.08
CA GLU A 32 30.47 2.39 -9.28
C GLU A 32 31.91 2.80 -8.92
N TRP A 33 32.69 3.24 -9.90
CA TRP A 33 34.04 3.77 -9.67
C TRP A 33 34.04 4.94 -8.66
N LEU A 34 33.11 5.89 -8.80
CA LEU A 34 33.00 7.03 -7.89
C LEU A 34 32.65 6.58 -6.45
N LEU A 35 31.82 5.55 -6.29
CA LEU A 35 31.41 5.02 -4.99
C LEU A 35 32.54 4.30 -4.26
N GLU A 36 33.39 3.58 -4.99
CA GLU A 36 34.58 2.93 -4.45
C GLU A 36 35.63 3.94 -3.98
N ASN A 37 35.75 5.07 -4.68
CA ASN A 37 36.76 6.10 -4.43
C ASN A 37 36.29 7.24 -3.52
N THR A 38 35.05 7.22 -3.05
CA THR A 38 34.50 8.26 -2.16
C THR A 38 34.21 7.76 -0.74
N GLU A 39 34.52 8.60 0.25
CA GLU A 39 34.06 8.44 1.63
C GLU A 39 32.82 9.30 1.95
N ASP A 40 32.33 10.11 0.98
CA ASP A 40 31.15 10.95 1.19
C ASP A 40 29.88 10.09 1.23
N GLN A 41 29.32 9.95 2.42
CA GLN A 41 28.08 9.21 2.66
C GLN A 41 26.89 9.79 1.90
N SER A 42 26.88 11.09 1.60
CA SER A 42 25.79 11.70 0.85
C SER A 42 25.77 11.21 -0.60
N ILE A 43 26.93 10.92 -1.19
CA ILE A 43 27.02 10.34 -2.54
C ILE A 43 26.55 8.90 -2.53
N LYS A 44 27.00 8.10 -1.55
CA LYS A 44 26.59 6.70 -1.40
C LYS A 44 25.07 6.56 -1.24
N LEU A 45 24.50 7.35 -0.36
CA LEU A 45 23.05 7.37 -0.15
C LEU A 45 22.30 7.99 -1.34
N SER A 46 22.87 8.98 -2.03
CA SER A 46 22.27 9.52 -3.27
C SER A 46 22.20 8.46 -4.36
N TYR A 47 23.24 7.62 -4.47
CA TYR A 47 23.22 6.46 -5.35
C TYR A 47 22.18 5.43 -4.92
N GLU A 48 22.11 5.05 -3.64
CA GLU A 48 21.05 4.15 -3.15
C GLU A 48 19.63 4.67 -3.45
N TYR A 49 19.47 5.99 -3.59
CA TYR A 49 18.20 6.62 -3.98
C TYR A 49 17.89 6.55 -5.46
N LEU A 50 18.91 6.37 -6.30
CA LEU A 50 18.82 6.39 -7.75
C LEU A 50 19.10 5.03 -8.38
N SER A 51 19.61 4.05 -7.63
CA SER A 51 20.03 2.74 -8.13
C SER A 51 18.90 2.02 -8.85
N GLY A 52 17.70 1.91 -8.27
CA GLY A 52 16.57 1.29 -8.99
C GLY A 52 16.11 2.08 -10.20
N TRP A 53 16.26 3.41 -10.18
CA TRP A 53 15.98 4.22 -11.37
C TRP A 53 17.03 4.00 -12.48
N PHE A 54 18.30 3.78 -12.11
CA PHE A 54 19.36 3.42 -13.04
C PHE A 54 19.20 2.00 -13.60
N GLU A 55 18.84 1.03 -12.77
CA GLU A 55 18.56 -0.36 -13.18
C GLU A 55 17.39 -0.42 -14.18
N GLU A 56 16.28 0.28 -13.89
CA GLU A 56 15.16 0.39 -14.84
C GLU A 56 15.58 1.05 -16.16
N TRP A 57 16.54 1.98 -16.12
CA TRP A 57 17.04 2.60 -17.33
C TRP A 57 17.92 1.65 -18.16
N GLU A 58 18.80 0.88 -17.50
CA GLU A 58 19.67 -0.11 -18.14
C GLU A 58 18.86 -1.24 -18.79
N ASP A 59 17.88 -1.79 -18.07
CA ASP A 59 17.08 -2.94 -18.52
C ASP A 59 16.16 -2.61 -19.69
N TRP A 60 15.59 -1.40 -19.72
CA TRP A 60 14.50 -1.06 -20.64
C TRP A 60 14.92 -0.13 -21.78
N GLY A 61 16.13 0.46 -21.72
CA GLY A 61 16.76 1.26 -22.78
C GLY A 61 16.10 2.62 -23.06
N ASP A 62 14.81 2.74 -22.80
CA ASP A 62 14.08 3.99 -22.63
C ASP A 62 13.64 4.05 -21.17
N VAL A 63 14.04 5.09 -20.46
CA VAL A 63 13.40 5.38 -19.17
C VAL A 63 11.93 5.64 -19.51
N GLU A 64 11.03 4.68 -19.25
CA GLU A 64 9.67 5.02 -18.85
C GLU A 64 9.80 5.76 -17.52
N SER A 65 10.41 6.96 -17.54
CA SER A 65 10.67 7.73 -16.34
C SER A 65 9.31 8.14 -15.86
N ASP A 66 8.78 7.42 -14.89
CA ASP A 66 7.65 7.91 -14.13
C ASP A 66 8.05 9.32 -13.66
N GLN A 67 7.14 10.27 -13.77
CA GLN A 67 7.32 11.62 -13.26
C GLN A 67 7.83 11.58 -11.80
N TYR A 68 7.45 10.54 -11.06
CA TYR A 68 8.00 10.24 -9.74
C TYR A 68 9.54 10.06 -9.75
N GLY A 69 10.08 9.16 -10.57
CA GLY A 69 11.53 8.93 -10.69
C GLY A 69 12.28 10.19 -11.12
N TRP A 70 11.72 10.94 -12.08
CA TRP A 70 12.27 12.24 -12.49
C TRP A 70 12.32 13.25 -11.33
N ASP A 71 11.23 13.39 -10.58
CA ASP A 71 11.18 14.29 -9.42
C ASP A 71 12.12 13.83 -8.30
N VAL A 72 12.41 12.53 -8.15
CA VAL A 72 13.42 12.00 -7.22
C VAL A 72 14.82 12.41 -7.67
N ALA A 73 15.19 12.17 -8.94
CA ALA A 73 16.48 12.58 -9.49
C ALA A 73 16.73 14.09 -9.32
N GLN A 74 15.73 14.91 -9.59
CA GLN A 74 15.82 16.37 -9.40
C GLN A 74 16.00 16.78 -7.92
N ARG A 75 15.46 16.02 -6.96
CA ARG A 75 15.68 16.28 -5.53
C ARG A 75 17.08 15.88 -5.09
N VAL A 76 17.58 14.75 -5.59
CA VAL A 76 18.95 14.30 -5.32
C VAL A 76 19.97 15.29 -5.90
N LEU A 77 19.76 15.75 -7.14
CA LEU A 77 20.58 16.81 -7.74
C LEU A 77 20.58 18.09 -6.90
N LEU A 78 19.42 18.55 -6.46
CA LEU A 78 19.33 19.73 -5.58
C LEU A 78 20.13 19.54 -4.29
N LEU A 79 20.07 18.34 -3.69
CA LEU A 79 20.82 18.01 -2.50
C LEU A 79 22.33 18.00 -2.78
N LEU A 80 22.78 17.35 -3.84
CA LEU A 80 24.20 17.29 -4.22
C LEU A 80 24.78 18.68 -4.51
N HIS A 81 23.98 19.58 -5.09
CA HIS A 81 24.39 20.96 -5.27
C HIS A 81 24.48 21.73 -3.95
N SER A 82 23.77 21.31 -2.91
CA SER A 82 23.85 21.90 -1.58
C SER A 82 24.99 21.30 -0.75
N ASN A 83 25.33 21.95 0.36
CA ASN A 83 26.24 21.41 1.38
C ASN A 83 25.48 20.68 2.51
N GLU A 84 24.19 20.40 2.32
CA GLU A 84 23.40 19.67 3.30
C GLU A 84 23.75 18.18 3.26
N GLU A 85 23.43 17.50 4.36
CA GLU A 85 23.49 16.05 4.49
C GLU A 85 22.08 15.47 4.39
N ILE A 86 21.99 14.18 4.04
CA ILE A 86 20.71 13.49 3.93
C ILE A 86 20.05 13.40 5.30
N ALA A 87 18.78 13.79 5.35
CA ALA A 87 18.01 13.80 6.58
C ALA A 87 17.59 12.36 6.95
N CYS A 88 18.39 11.70 7.78
CA CYS A 88 18.06 10.43 8.42
C CYS A 88 17.18 10.66 9.66
N ARG A 89 15.86 10.52 9.49
CA ARG A 89 14.88 10.56 10.58
C ARG A 89 13.82 9.49 10.37
N THR A 90 13.60 8.70 11.40
CA THR A 90 12.47 7.77 11.53
C THR A 90 11.17 8.58 11.69
N PHE A 91 10.59 9.01 10.58
CA PHE A 91 9.29 9.66 10.61
C PHE A 91 8.19 8.61 10.68
N TRP A 92 7.46 8.56 11.80
CA TRP A 92 6.16 7.91 11.85
C TRP A 92 5.16 8.77 11.07
N ARG A 93 5.14 8.59 9.74
CA ARG A 93 4.20 9.27 8.87
C ARG A 93 2.84 8.59 8.95
N TRP A 94 1.92 9.26 9.64
CA TRP A 94 0.51 8.91 9.61
C TRP A 94 -0.03 9.13 8.20
N SER A 95 -0.59 8.09 7.59
CA SER A 95 -1.27 8.24 6.30
C SER A 95 -2.62 8.93 6.51
N TRP A 96 -3.08 9.72 5.55
CA TRP A 96 -4.41 10.34 5.62
C TRP A 96 -5.52 9.29 5.79
N ARG A 97 -5.32 8.08 5.25
CA ARG A 97 -6.21 6.93 5.43
C ARG A 97 -6.27 6.47 6.89
N GLN A 98 -5.15 6.49 7.62
CA GLN A 98 -5.13 6.17 9.06
C GLN A 98 -5.86 7.24 9.88
N VAL A 99 -5.69 8.52 9.54
CA VAL A 99 -6.41 9.63 10.19
C VAL A 99 -7.92 9.50 9.95
N MET A 100 -8.34 9.24 8.71
CA MET A 100 -9.74 8.98 8.38
C MET A 100 -10.28 7.72 9.06
N GLY A 101 -9.49 6.65 9.13
CA GLY A 101 -9.85 5.41 9.81
C GLY A 101 -10.11 5.61 11.31
N ILE A 102 -9.26 6.38 11.99
CA ILE A 102 -9.48 6.77 13.39
C ILE A 102 -10.73 7.64 13.52
N GLY A 103 -10.92 8.61 12.62
CA GLY A 103 -12.11 9.46 12.63
C GLY A 103 -13.41 8.66 12.51
N LEU A 104 -13.45 7.70 11.58
CA LEU A 104 -14.59 6.81 11.38
C LEU A 104 -14.81 5.87 12.58
N LEU A 105 -13.74 5.38 13.21
CA LEU A 105 -13.83 4.60 14.45
C LEU A 105 -14.51 5.41 15.56
N VAL A 106 -14.09 6.66 15.77
CA VAL A 106 -14.66 7.52 16.82
C VAL A 106 -16.16 7.74 16.56
N VAL A 107 -16.54 8.01 15.32
CA VAL A 107 -17.95 8.16 14.92
C VAL A 107 -18.73 6.87 15.18
N TRP A 108 -18.18 5.71 14.81
CA TRP A 108 -18.80 4.40 15.06
C TRP A 108 -18.99 4.14 16.55
N CYS A 109 -17.98 4.38 17.39
CA CYS A 109 -18.07 4.18 18.83
C CYS A 109 -19.15 5.07 19.48
N VAL A 110 -19.24 6.34 19.07
CA VAL A 110 -20.27 7.27 19.56
C VAL A 110 -21.66 6.80 19.13
N TRP A 111 -21.80 6.35 17.89
CA TRP A 111 -23.06 5.82 17.37
C TRP A 111 -23.48 4.53 18.08
N ALA A 112 -22.56 3.58 18.25
CA ALA A 112 -22.79 2.32 18.95
C ALA A 112 -23.22 2.53 20.41
N TYR A 113 -22.56 3.44 21.12
CA TYR A 113 -22.93 3.83 22.49
C TYR A 113 -24.32 4.47 22.54
N ARG A 114 -24.64 5.37 21.58
CA ARG A 114 -25.91 6.11 21.56
C ARG A 114 -27.14 5.23 21.30
N TYR A 115 -26.97 4.15 20.54
CA TYR A 115 -28.06 3.25 20.12
C TYR A 115 -28.06 1.90 20.85
N GLY A 116 -27.20 1.72 21.86
CA GLY A 116 -27.20 0.50 22.69
C GLY A 116 -26.89 -0.76 21.89
N LEU A 117 -26.02 -0.65 20.88
CA LEU A 117 -25.56 -1.80 20.12
C LEU A 117 -24.84 -2.78 21.05
N SER A 118 -25.15 -4.07 20.89
CA SER A 118 -24.61 -5.11 21.77
C SER A 118 -23.08 -5.10 21.77
N TYR A 119 -22.49 -5.50 22.89
CA TYR A 119 -21.04 -5.59 23.06
C TYR A 119 -20.35 -6.38 21.91
N ALA A 120 -21.04 -7.38 21.33
CA ALA A 120 -20.58 -8.12 20.16
C ALA A 120 -20.38 -7.26 18.88
N MET A 121 -21.20 -6.23 18.65
CA MET A 121 -21.02 -5.31 17.52
C MET A 121 -19.91 -4.29 17.79
N PHE A 122 -19.63 -3.98 19.05
CA PHE A 122 -18.48 -3.17 19.45
C PHE A 122 -17.17 -3.93 19.21
N GLU A 123 -17.12 -5.22 19.57
CA GLU A 123 -15.96 -6.10 19.30
C GLU A 123 -15.71 -6.27 17.80
N MET A 124 -16.75 -6.45 16.98
CA MET A 124 -16.61 -6.51 15.51
C MET A 124 -16.05 -5.20 14.91
N GLY A 125 -16.44 -4.04 15.44
CA GLY A 125 -15.94 -2.74 14.99
C GLY A 125 -14.47 -2.53 15.32
N TRP A 126 -14.05 -2.89 16.54
CA TRP A 126 -12.63 -2.89 16.93
C TRP A 126 -11.80 -3.84 16.07
N MET A 127 -12.28 -5.06 15.82
CA MET A 127 -11.58 -6.02 14.96
C MET A 127 -11.39 -5.47 13.54
N HIS A 128 -12.38 -4.79 12.97
CA HIS A 128 -12.23 -4.14 11.67
C HIS A 128 -11.18 -3.04 11.67
N VAL A 129 -11.04 -2.28 12.75
CA VAL A 129 -10.05 -1.21 12.83
C VAL A 129 -8.65 -1.73 13.11
N VAL A 130 -8.49 -2.74 13.96
CA VAL A 130 -7.21 -3.43 14.13
C VAL A 130 -6.80 -4.11 12.83
N LEU A 131 -7.72 -4.81 12.17
CA LEU A 131 -7.44 -5.49 10.91
C LEU A 131 -7.15 -4.47 9.80
N SER A 132 -7.86 -3.35 9.73
CA SER A 132 -7.58 -2.29 8.74
C SER A 132 -6.28 -1.54 9.03
N ALA A 133 -5.92 -1.34 10.30
CA ALA A 133 -4.64 -0.75 10.70
C ALA A 133 -3.49 -1.72 10.46
N ALA A 134 -3.68 -3.01 10.74
CA ALA A 134 -2.73 -4.07 10.45
C ALA A 134 -2.55 -4.26 8.95
N LEU A 135 -3.64 -4.33 8.17
CA LEU A 135 -3.59 -4.39 6.72
C LEU A 135 -3.03 -3.09 6.12
N SER A 136 -3.33 -1.91 6.66
CA SER A 136 -2.68 -0.68 6.20
C SER A 136 -1.21 -0.62 6.58
N GLY A 137 -0.82 -1.19 7.72
CA GLY A 137 0.55 -1.30 8.18
C GLY A 137 1.33 -2.27 7.31
N MET A 138 0.79 -3.47 7.08
CA MET A 138 1.30 -4.50 6.17
C MET A 138 1.34 -3.99 4.74
N TRP A 139 0.31 -3.34 4.24
CA TRP A 139 0.29 -2.82 2.87
C TRP A 139 1.22 -1.60 2.72
N SER A 140 1.41 -0.81 3.78
CA SER A 140 2.47 0.20 3.79
C SER A 140 3.85 -0.44 3.87
N TRP A 141 3.99 -1.61 4.51
CA TRP A 141 5.23 -2.37 4.62
C TRP A 141 5.58 -3.03 3.28
N GLU A 142 4.58 -3.61 2.61
CA GLU A 142 4.68 -4.30 1.32
C GLU A 142 4.87 -3.28 0.19
N TYR A 143 4.20 -2.12 0.21
CA TYR A 143 4.48 -1.02 -0.71
C TYR A 143 5.86 -0.38 -0.45
N ARG A 144 6.36 -0.41 0.80
CA ARG A 144 7.73 0.00 1.19
C ARG A 144 8.78 -1.07 0.89
N GLU A 145 8.39 -2.34 0.80
CA GLU A 145 9.23 -3.45 0.33
C GLU A 145 9.28 -3.46 -1.18
N GLU A 146 8.17 -3.22 -1.88
CA GLU A 146 8.14 -3.03 -3.32
C GLU A 146 8.90 -1.75 -3.72
N LEU A 147 8.73 -0.61 -3.04
CA LEU A 147 9.61 0.54 -3.29
C LEU A 147 11.10 0.24 -2.99
N ALA A 148 11.39 -0.65 -2.03
CA ALA A 148 12.77 -1.08 -1.75
C ALA A 148 13.33 -2.06 -2.81
N LEU A 149 12.48 -2.94 -3.33
CA LEU A 149 12.78 -3.97 -4.33
C LEU A 149 12.83 -3.42 -5.75
N TRP A 150 11.99 -2.44 -6.07
CA TRP A 150 11.94 -1.75 -7.38
C TRP A 150 12.86 -0.52 -7.41
N GLY A 151 13.26 0.01 -6.25
CA GLY A 151 14.08 1.21 -6.13
C GLY A 151 15.57 0.96 -5.87
N GLY A 152 16.04 -0.29 -5.74
CA GLY A 152 17.40 -0.59 -5.28
C GLY A 152 17.75 0.04 -3.91
N LEU A 153 16.71 0.45 -3.19
CA LEU A 153 16.75 1.28 -2.00
C LEU A 153 17.14 0.36 -0.84
N GLY A 154 18.43 0.33 -0.51
CA GLY A 154 18.95 -0.38 0.66
C GLY A 154 18.17 -0.01 1.92
N TYR A 155 18.12 -0.90 2.91
CA TYR A 155 17.32 -0.77 4.14
C TYR A 155 17.49 0.60 4.86
N ARG A 156 18.62 1.30 4.66
CA ARG A 156 18.92 2.64 5.21
C ARG A 156 18.14 3.78 4.55
N SER A 157 17.88 3.71 3.26
CA SER A 157 17.11 4.74 2.54
C SER A 157 15.68 4.90 3.06
N ARG A 158 15.15 3.88 3.77
CA ARG A 158 13.84 3.91 4.46
C ARG A 158 13.76 4.97 5.56
N GLU A 159 14.88 5.34 6.17
CA GLU A 159 14.97 6.31 7.27
C GLU A 159 15.53 7.66 6.82
N CYS A 160 16.17 7.70 5.65
CA CYS A 160 16.96 8.83 5.19
C CYS A 160 16.32 9.42 3.95
N GLN A 161 15.76 10.63 3.96
CA GLN A 161 15.23 11.31 2.76
C GLN A 161 16.16 12.44 2.32
N PRO A 162 16.25 12.79 1.01
CA PRO A 162 17.09 13.89 0.54
C PRO A 162 16.81 15.19 1.28
N PHE A 163 15.55 15.40 1.69
CA PHE A 163 15.15 16.49 2.59
C PHE A 163 14.17 15.93 3.63
N GLY A 164 14.28 16.38 4.88
CA GLY A 164 13.38 15.98 5.96
C GLY A 164 11.97 16.58 5.82
N SER A 165 11.83 17.68 5.06
CA SER A 165 10.54 18.29 4.77
C SER A 165 10.52 19.07 3.45
N LEU A 166 9.32 19.34 2.93
CA LEU A 166 9.13 20.25 1.78
C LEU A 166 9.59 21.69 2.10
N GLY A 167 9.50 22.13 3.36
CA GLY A 167 9.94 23.45 3.78
C GLY A 167 11.47 23.58 3.68
N GLU A 168 12.18 22.56 4.14
CA GLU A 168 13.63 22.44 4.03
C GLU A 168 14.10 22.40 2.57
N MET A 169 13.48 21.55 1.74
CA MET A 169 13.76 21.51 0.31
C MET A 169 13.57 22.89 -0.36
N ARG A 170 12.49 23.61 0.00
CA ARG A 170 12.23 24.96 -0.52
C ARG A 170 13.25 25.98 -0.02
N ARG A 171 13.75 25.84 1.20
CA ARG A 171 14.82 26.69 1.75
C ARG A 171 16.10 26.48 0.94
N VAL A 172 16.56 25.23 0.85
CA VAL A 172 17.77 24.85 0.10
C VAL A 172 17.66 25.28 -1.36
N ARG A 173 16.48 25.11 -1.99
CA ARG A 173 16.25 25.58 -3.36
C ARG A 173 16.49 27.07 -3.57
N ARG A 174 16.23 27.91 -2.55
CA ARG A 174 16.47 29.36 -2.62
C ARG A 174 17.95 29.71 -2.40
N GLU A 175 18.66 28.90 -1.64
CA GLU A 175 20.08 29.09 -1.32
C GLU A 175 20.98 28.62 -2.47
N VAL A 176 20.60 27.54 -3.15
CA VAL A 176 21.36 26.96 -4.26
C VAL A 176 20.92 27.59 -5.60
N THR A 177 21.65 28.61 -6.02
CA THR A 177 21.38 29.34 -7.29
C THR A 177 21.82 28.57 -8.54
N ALA A 178 22.84 27.72 -8.43
CA ALA A 178 23.37 26.92 -9.54
C ALA A 178 22.40 25.84 -10.03
N PHE A 179 21.52 25.34 -9.15
CA PHE A 179 20.57 24.29 -9.50
C PHE A 179 19.44 24.84 -10.40
N LYS A 180 19.18 24.16 -11.52
CA LYS A 180 18.07 24.45 -12.42
C LYS A 180 17.22 23.20 -12.59
N LYS A 181 15.97 23.25 -12.11
CA LYS A 181 15.04 22.14 -12.28
C LYS A 181 14.82 21.89 -13.78
N GLN A 182 15.14 20.69 -14.25
CA GLN A 182 14.84 20.27 -15.61
C GLN A 182 13.36 19.90 -15.73
N ARG A 183 12.75 20.27 -16.86
CA ARG A 183 11.35 19.95 -17.14
C ARG A 183 11.27 18.48 -17.54
N TYR A 184 10.30 17.77 -16.97
CA TYR A 184 9.97 16.43 -17.40
C TYR A 184 9.41 16.47 -18.82
N CYS A 185 10.09 15.83 -19.77
CA CYS A 185 9.69 15.75 -21.17
C CYS A 185 8.90 14.44 -21.39
N ALA A 186 7.58 14.54 -21.30
CA ALA A 186 6.67 13.40 -21.48
C ALA A 186 6.39 13.07 -22.96
N GLU A 187 6.92 13.84 -23.92
CA GLU A 187 6.44 13.84 -25.30
C GLU A 187 6.89 12.61 -26.12
N ASP A 188 7.92 11.88 -25.69
CA ASP A 188 8.47 10.74 -26.45
C ASP A 188 8.23 9.37 -25.80
N VAL A 189 7.56 9.30 -24.65
CA VAL A 189 7.32 8.03 -23.95
C VAL A 189 5.99 7.43 -24.42
N PRO A 190 5.97 6.31 -25.16
CA PRO A 190 4.72 5.65 -25.49
C PRO A 190 4.04 5.20 -24.19
N ILE A 191 2.93 5.87 -23.82
CA ILE A 191 2.07 5.69 -22.62
C ILE A 191 1.51 4.25 -22.46
N ARG A 192 1.94 3.30 -23.30
CA ARG A 192 1.18 2.12 -23.66
C ARG A 192 1.42 0.89 -22.76
N ARG A 193 2.38 0.90 -21.83
CA ARG A 193 2.71 -0.31 -21.03
C ARG A 193 2.46 -0.17 -19.53
N GLY A 194 2.93 0.88 -18.85
CA GLY A 194 2.74 1.06 -17.40
C GLY A 194 1.28 1.07 -16.92
N LEU A 195 0.38 1.77 -17.61
CA LEU A 195 -1.04 1.82 -17.24
C LEU A 195 -1.69 0.42 -17.32
N SER A 196 -1.34 -0.37 -18.35
CA SER A 196 -1.92 -1.71 -18.54
C SER A 196 -1.46 -2.70 -17.46
N PHE A 197 -0.20 -2.62 -17.02
CA PHE A 197 0.32 -3.49 -15.97
C PHE A 197 -0.27 -3.14 -14.60
N TRP A 198 -0.25 -1.85 -14.23
CA TRP A 198 -0.87 -1.39 -12.99
C TRP A 198 -2.37 -1.67 -12.98
N MET A 199 -3.07 -1.40 -14.09
CA MET A 199 -4.50 -1.63 -14.18
C MET A 199 -4.84 -3.12 -14.11
N MET A 200 -4.08 -4.01 -14.77
CA MET A 200 -4.28 -5.47 -14.63
C MET A 200 -3.99 -5.96 -13.21
N ARG A 201 -2.95 -5.41 -12.56
CA ARG A 201 -2.59 -5.78 -11.19
C ARG A 201 -3.64 -5.30 -10.17
N TYR A 202 -4.11 -4.06 -10.28
CA TYR A 202 -5.21 -3.53 -9.47
C TYR A 202 -6.53 -4.26 -9.76
N LEU A 203 -6.79 -4.65 -11.01
CA LEU A 203 -7.96 -5.44 -11.37
C LEU A 203 -7.90 -6.82 -10.69
N GLY A 204 -6.73 -7.47 -10.70
CA GLY A 204 -6.50 -8.74 -10.02
C GLY A 204 -6.76 -8.67 -8.52
N TYR A 205 -6.18 -7.69 -7.83
CA TYR A 205 -6.42 -7.49 -6.39
C TYR A 205 -7.87 -7.13 -6.08
N SER A 206 -8.50 -6.29 -6.90
CA SER A 206 -9.91 -5.91 -6.72
C SER A 206 -10.84 -7.11 -6.89
N LEU A 207 -10.53 -8.01 -7.84
CA LEU A 207 -11.26 -9.26 -8.05
C LEU A 207 -11.10 -10.22 -6.86
N VAL A 208 -9.88 -10.41 -6.36
CA VAL A 208 -9.63 -11.25 -5.17
C VAL A 208 -10.35 -10.68 -3.95
N LEU A 209 -10.31 -9.36 -3.75
CA LEU A 209 -11.02 -8.71 -2.66
C LEU A 209 -12.54 -8.87 -2.78
N LEU A 210 -13.10 -8.66 -3.98
CA LEU A 210 -14.52 -8.89 -4.24
C LEU A 210 -14.93 -10.34 -3.97
N LEU A 211 -14.10 -11.31 -4.37
CA LEU A 211 -14.34 -12.72 -4.11
C LEU A 211 -14.36 -13.01 -2.60
N LEU A 212 -13.38 -12.48 -1.85
CA LEU A 212 -13.33 -12.65 -0.39
C LEU A 212 -14.54 -12.02 0.29
N VAL A 213 -14.93 -10.81 -0.11
CA VAL A 213 -16.15 -10.15 0.40
C VAL A 213 -17.39 -10.99 0.08
N ALA A 214 -17.51 -11.52 -1.13
CA ALA A 214 -18.62 -12.37 -1.53
C ALA A 214 -18.66 -13.68 -0.71
N ILE A 215 -17.51 -14.30 -0.43
CA ILE A 215 -17.41 -15.49 0.43
C ILE A 215 -17.89 -15.15 1.85
N VAL A 216 -17.39 -14.06 2.43
CA VAL A 216 -17.78 -13.63 3.79
C VAL A 216 -19.28 -13.34 3.87
N LEU A 217 -19.81 -12.57 2.92
CA LEU A 217 -21.25 -12.29 2.84
C LEU A 217 -22.07 -13.57 2.63
N GLY A 218 -21.57 -14.51 1.82
CA GLY A 218 -22.19 -15.81 1.62
C GLY A 218 -22.26 -16.63 2.89
N VAL A 219 -21.19 -16.65 3.70
CA VAL A 219 -21.16 -17.32 5.01
C VAL A 219 -22.13 -16.66 6.00
N ILE A 220 -22.17 -15.33 6.04
CA ILE A 220 -23.10 -14.58 6.89
C ILE A 220 -24.55 -14.88 6.49
N TRP A 221 -24.86 -14.83 5.19
CA TRP A 221 -26.19 -15.12 4.67
C TRP A 221 -26.60 -16.57 4.95
N TRP A 222 -25.70 -17.53 4.73
CA TRP A 222 -25.94 -18.94 5.02
C TRP A 222 -26.23 -19.18 6.51
N SER A 223 -25.43 -18.62 7.40
CA SER A 223 -25.58 -18.78 8.85
C SER A 223 -26.79 -18.05 9.43
N SER A 224 -27.16 -16.90 8.87
CA SER A 224 -28.22 -16.03 9.43
C SER A 224 -29.60 -16.28 8.81
N VAL A 225 -29.67 -16.84 7.60
CA VAL A 225 -30.93 -17.02 6.87
C VAL A 225 -31.19 -18.49 6.60
N VAL A 226 -30.25 -19.19 5.96
CA VAL A 226 -30.46 -20.57 5.50
C VAL A 226 -30.50 -21.55 6.68
N MET A 227 -29.53 -21.48 7.59
CA MET A 227 -29.49 -22.35 8.76
C MET A 227 -30.74 -22.22 9.66
N PRO A 228 -31.20 -21.01 10.04
CA PRO A 228 -32.44 -20.85 10.79
C PRO A 228 -33.66 -21.40 10.05
N ALA A 229 -33.77 -21.20 8.73
CA ALA A 229 -34.86 -21.75 7.94
C ALA A 229 -34.86 -23.29 7.89
N LEU A 230 -33.68 -23.91 7.71
CA LEU A 230 -33.53 -25.37 7.76
C LEU A 230 -33.86 -25.94 9.14
N LEU A 231 -33.42 -25.28 10.21
CA LEU A 231 -33.80 -25.65 11.58
C LEU A 231 -35.32 -25.54 11.79
N LEU A 232 -35.96 -24.52 11.24
CA LEU A 232 -37.41 -24.35 11.30
C LEU A 232 -38.14 -25.50 10.59
N ILE A 233 -37.71 -25.84 9.37
CA ILE A 233 -38.30 -26.93 8.57
C ILE A 233 -38.10 -28.29 9.24
N THR A 234 -36.94 -28.54 9.87
CA THR A 234 -36.65 -29.82 10.51
C THR A 234 -37.30 -29.97 11.89
N VAL A 235 -37.45 -28.89 12.65
CA VAL A 235 -38.05 -28.91 13.99
C VAL A 235 -39.58 -28.88 13.96
N MET A 236 -40.20 -28.22 12.98
CA MET A 236 -41.66 -28.16 12.85
C MET A 236 -42.39 -29.52 12.78
N PRO A 237 -41.98 -30.51 11.95
CA PRO A 237 -42.67 -31.79 11.86
C PRO A 237 -42.49 -32.64 13.12
N VAL A 238 -41.34 -32.51 13.79
CA VAL A 238 -41.10 -33.16 15.10
C VAL A 238 -42.01 -32.56 16.16
N ARG A 239 -42.15 -31.23 16.20
CA ARG A 239 -43.11 -30.57 17.09
C ARG A 239 -44.55 -30.98 16.78
N ALA A 240 -44.96 -30.99 15.51
CA ALA A 240 -46.31 -31.41 15.12
C ALA A 240 -46.61 -32.84 15.55
N LYS A 241 -45.64 -33.75 15.40
CA LYS A 241 -45.77 -35.15 15.84
C LYS A 241 -45.82 -35.28 17.36
N ILE A 242 -45.00 -34.53 18.10
CA ILE A 242 -45.06 -34.48 19.58
C ILE A 242 -46.39 -33.88 20.05
N TYR A 243 -46.90 -32.83 19.40
CA TYR A 243 -48.18 -32.23 19.74
C TYR A 243 -49.36 -33.18 19.51
N ARG A 244 -49.38 -33.96 18.42
CA ARG A 244 -50.40 -35.00 18.19
C ARG A 244 -50.36 -36.12 19.24
N LEU A 245 -49.16 -36.55 19.61
CA LEU A 245 -48.96 -37.55 20.67
C LEU A 245 -49.40 -37.04 22.05
N ILE A 246 -49.14 -35.77 22.39
CA ILE A 246 -49.54 -35.18 23.67
C ILE A 246 -51.03 -34.84 23.73
N SER A 247 -51.62 -34.39 22.61
CA SER A 247 -53.05 -34.05 22.53
C SER A 247 -53.97 -35.27 22.49
N GLY A 248 -53.43 -36.48 22.34
CA GLY A 248 -54.21 -37.72 22.28
C GLY A 248 -55.02 -37.90 20.99
N GLU A 249 -54.82 -37.04 19.98
CA GLU A 249 -55.51 -37.14 18.68
C GLU A 249 -55.26 -38.49 18.01
N ASP A 250 -54.05 -39.03 18.10
CA ASP A 250 -53.72 -40.33 17.51
C ASP A 250 -54.36 -41.52 18.28
N ALA A 251 -54.69 -41.34 19.56
CA ALA A 251 -55.41 -42.33 20.35
C ALA A 251 -56.92 -42.31 20.05
N ALA A 252 -57.51 -41.11 19.92
CA ALA A 252 -58.91 -40.93 19.56
C ALA A 252 -59.23 -41.51 18.16
N MET A 253 -58.31 -41.34 17.19
CA MET A 253 -58.49 -41.86 15.83
C MET A 253 -58.30 -43.39 15.74
N SER A 254 -57.59 -44.00 16.70
CA SER A 254 -57.44 -45.46 16.81
C SER A 254 -58.73 -46.12 17.33
N ASP A 255 -59.39 -45.50 18.30
CA ASP A 255 -60.60 -46.04 18.93
C ASP A 255 -61.81 -45.95 17.98
N GLU A 256 -61.98 -44.87 17.22
CA GLU A 256 -63.03 -44.78 16.18
C GLU A 256 -62.88 -45.84 15.07
N CYS A 257 -61.65 -46.18 14.70
CA CYS A 257 -61.38 -47.23 13.70
C CYS A 257 -61.64 -48.64 14.24
N ALA A 258 -61.55 -48.82 15.57
CA ALA A 258 -61.87 -50.09 16.23
C ALA A 258 -63.39 -50.29 16.38
N GLU A 259 -64.17 -49.21 16.56
CA GLU A 259 -65.64 -49.28 16.61
C GLU A 259 -66.31 -49.51 15.24
N MET A 260 -65.61 -49.22 14.13
CA MET A 260 -66.12 -49.44 12.77
C MET A 260 -65.90 -50.85 12.19
N LYS A 261 -65.28 -51.77 12.95
CA LYS A 261 -65.08 -53.18 12.56
C LYS A 261 -65.98 -54.11 13.35
#